data_AF-W0N2U5-F1
#
_entry.id   AF-W0N2U5-F1
#
_cell.length_a   1.000
_cell.length_b   1.000
_cell.length_c   1.000
_cell.angle_alpha   90.00
_cell.angle_beta   90.00
_cell.angle_gamma   90.00
#
_symmetry.space_group_name_H-M   'P 1'
#
loop_
_entity.id
_entity.type
_entity.pdbx_description
1 polymer ?
#
loop_
_entity_poly.entity_id
_entity_poly.type
_entity_poly.pdbx_seq_one_letter_code
_entity_poly.pdbx_strand_id
1 'polypeptide(L)' 'MSEDLSKIYEQALVAVMAVAQAKGVTFEELSDGASELLAQEGSKVCFIDRRDVDEVTLAITLGQARLNGLVQ' A
#
# COMPACT_ATOMS: atom_id res chain seq x y z
N MET A 1 5.57 -4.16 15.64
CA MET A 1 6.48 -4.85 14.69
C MET A 1 7.91 -4.58 15.12
N SER A 2 8.88 -5.47 14.83
CA SER A 2 10.29 -5.09 14.98
C SER A 2 10.62 -3.96 13.99
N GLU A 3 11.55 -3.07 14.33
CA GLU A 3 11.94 -1.95 13.46
C GLU A 3 12.39 -2.41 12.07
N ASP A 4 13.01 -3.58 11.97
CA ASP A 4 13.45 -4.17 10.70
C ASP A 4 12.27 -4.57 9.80
N LEU A 5 11.20 -5.11 10.39
CA LEU A 5 9.98 -5.44 9.63
C LEU A 5 9.28 -4.18 9.12
N SER A 6 9.30 -3.09 9.90
CA SER A 6 8.75 -1.79 9.49
C SER A 6 9.48 -1.24 8.27
N LYS A 7 10.82 -1.29 8.27
CA LYS A 7 11.64 -0.82 7.15
C LYS A 7 11.46 -1.64 5.88
N ILE A 8 11.36 -2.97 6.01
CA ILE A 8 11.11 -3.86 4.87
C ILE A 8 9.74 -3.57 4.24
N TYR A 9 8.71 -3.41 5.07
CA TYR A 9 7.36 -3.09 4.60
C TYR A 9 7.32 -1.77 3.83
N GLU A 10 7.97 -0.75 4.38
CA GLU A 10 8.07 0.58 3.78
C GLU A 10 8.81 0.58 2.44
N GLN A 11 9.94 -0.14 2.34
CA GLN A 11 10.67 -0.32 1.09
C GLN A 11 9.83 -1.04 0.03
N ALA A 12 9.13 -2.11 0.41
CA ALA A 12 8.28 -2.86 -0.51
C ALA A 12 7.14 -1.99 -1.05
N LEU A 13 6.55 -1.16 -0.20
CA LEU A 13 5.48 -0.26 -0.57
C LEU A 13 5.93 0.81 -1.56
N VAL A 14 7.03 1.51 -1.26
CA VAL A 14 7.59 2.52 -2.17
C VAL A 14 7.94 1.91 -3.54
N ALA A 15 8.50 0.69 -3.56
CA ALA A 15 8.83 -0.01 -4.79
C ALA A 15 7.58 -0.35 -5.62
N VAL A 16 6.51 -0.85 -4.99
CA VAL A 16 5.24 -1.16 -5.68
C VAL A 16 4.63 0.10 -6.27
N MET A 17 4.61 1.20 -5.53
CA MET A 17 4.04 2.47 -5.99
C MET A 17 4.86 3.08 -7.14
N ALA A 18 6.19 3.00 -7.09
CA ALA A 18 7.05 3.45 -8.18
C ALA A 18 6.79 2.66 -9.48
N VAL A 19 6.62 1.33 -9.38
CA VAL A 19 6.30 0.47 -10.53
C VAL A 19 4.92 0.78 -11.08
N ALA A 20 3.93 1.03 -10.22
CA ALA A 20 2.58 1.37 -10.65
C ALA A 20 2.56 2.72 -11.40
N GLN A 21 3.23 3.73 -10.87
CA GLN A 21 3.39 5.03 -11.53
C GLN A 21 4.11 4.90 -12.88
N ALA A 22 5.17 4.09 -12.96
CA ALA A 22 5.89 3.82 -14.21
C ALA A 22 5.02 3.11 -15.27
N LYS A 23 3.98 2.38 -14.83
CA LYS A 23 2.98 1.74 -15.69
C LYS A 23 1.79 2.63 -16.02
N GLY A 24 1.78 3.88 -15.54
CA GLY A 24 0.69 4.83 -15.74
C GLY A 24 -0.54 4.59 -14.85
N VAL A 25 -0.42 3.72 -13.83
CA VAL A 25 -1.47 3.53 -12.83
C VAL A 25 -1.39 4.68 -11.84
N THR A 26 -2.51 5.37 -11.67
CA THR A 26 -2.63 6.45 -10.69
C THR A 26 -2.78 5.90 -9.28
N PHE A 27 -2.45 6.73 -8.30
CA PHE A 27 -2.67 6.38 -6.89
C PHE A 27 -4.12 6.10 -6.56
N GLU A 28 -5.03 6.87 -7.16
CA GLU A 28 -6.47 6.75 -6.95
C GLU A 28 -6.96 5.37 -7.41
N GLU A 29 -6.58 4.95 -8.62
CA GLU A 29 -6.87 3.60 -9.14
C GLU A 29 -6.28 2.48 -8.25
N LEU A 30 -5.08 2.70 -7.70
CA LEU A 30 -4.42 1.76 -6.79
C LEU A 30 -5.14 1.64 -5.45
N SER A 31 -5.52 2.78 -4.88
CA SER A 31 -6.22 2.90 -3.60
C SER A 31 -7.63 2.31 -3.67
N ASP A 32 -8.36 2.63 -4.74
CA ASP A 32 -9.71 2.12 -4.97
C ASP A 32 -9.69 0.62 -5.20
N GLY A 33 -8.79 0.13 -6.07
CA GLY A 33 -8.64 -1.31 -6.32
C GLY A 33 -8.22 -2.10 -5.07
N ALA A 34 -7.35 -1.54 -4.22
CA ALA A 34 -7.00 -2.14 -2.94
C ALA A 34 -8.19 -2.19 -1.97
N SER A 35 -8.97 -1.11 -1.90
CA SER A 35 -10.16 -1.00 -1.05
C SER A 35 -11.25 -1.98 -1.47
N GLU A 36 -11.52 -2.10 -2.77
CA GLU A 36 -12.46 -3.07 -3.33
C GLU A 36 -12.04 -4.51 -3.02
N LEU A 37 -10.74 -4.83 -3.20
CA LEU A 37 -10.21 -6.14 -2.88
C LEU A 37 -10.31 -6.47 -1.38
N LEU A 38 -10.15 -5.50 -0.50
CA LEU A 38 -10.27 -5.71 0.95
C LEU A 38 -11.73 -5.90 1.40
N ALA A 39 -12.66 -5.22 0.73
CA ALA A 39 -14.10 -5.27 0.99
C ALA A 39 -14.77 -6.57 0.49
N GLN A 40 -14.20 -7.25 -0.50
CA GLN A 40 -14.74 -8.52 -1.01
C GLN A 40 -14.63 -9.67 0.02
N GLU A 41 -15.76 -10.28 0.35
CA GLU A 41 -15.80 -11.55 1.10
C GLU A 41 -15.16 -12.67 0.26
N GLY A 42 -14.16 -13.37 0.82
CA GLY A 42 -13.41 -14.43 0.10
C GLY A 42 -12.32 -13.93 -0.85
N SER A 43 -11.95 -12.64 -0.76
CA SER A 43 -10.89 -12.01 -1.55
C SER A 43 -9.55 -12.76 -1.53
N LYS A 44 -8.76 -12.63 -2.60
CA LYS A 44 -7.38 -13.17 -2.66
C LYS A 44 -6.44 -12.60 -1.58
N VAL A 45 -6.86 -11.57 -0.86
CA VAL A 45 -6.14 -10.97 0.29
C VAL A 45 -6.35 -11.75 1.60
N CYS A 46 -7.08 -12.88 1.58
CA CYS A 46 -7.39 -13.77 2.71
C CYS A 46 -6.21 -14.28 3.58
N PHE A 47 -4.95 -13.96 3.26
CA PHE A 47 -3.77 -14.44 4.01
C PHE A 47 -3.36 -13.55 5.19
N ILE A 48 -4.09 -12.46 5.47
CA ILE A 48 -3.83 -11.56 6.61
C ILE A 48 -4.97 -11.67 7.61
N ASP A 49 -4.68 -12.23 8.80
CA ASP A 49 -5.65 -12.53 9.87
C ASP A 49 -6.43 -11.29 10.37
N ARG A 50 -5.89 -10.09 10.17
CA ARG A 50 -6.50 -8.82 10.56
C ARG A 50 -6.49 -7.84 9.40
N ARG A 51 -7.67 -7.59 8.83
CA ARG A 51 -7.89 -6.60 7.77
C ARG A 51 -8.02 -5.22 8.39
N ASP A 52 -6.90 -4.52 8.56
CA ASP A 52 -6.89 -3.13 9.02
C ASP A 52 -6.80 -2.20 7.80
N VAL A 53 -7.97 -1.91 7.23
CA VAL A 53 -8.10 -1.12 5.99
C VAL A 53 -7.51 0.29 6.17
N ASP A 54 -7.61 0.85 7.37
CA ASP A 54 -7.09 2.17 7.70
C ASP A 54 -5.55 2.17 7.73
N GLU A 55 -4.93 1.14 8.32
CA GLU A 55 -3.47 0.98 8.28
C GLU A 55 -2.93 0.80 6.85
N VAL A 56 -3.63 0.03 6.01
CA VAL A 56 -3.25 -0.15 4.60
C VAL A 56 -3.35 1.17 3.83
N THR A 57 -4.43 1.91 4.02
CA THR A 57 -4.63 3.22 3.38
C THR A 57 -3.57 4.23 3.82
N LEU A 58 -3.24 4.25 5.12
CA LEU A 58 -2.19 5.08 5.68
C LEU A 58 -0.83 4.75 5.08
N ALA A 59 -0.50 3.46 4.99
CA ALA A 59 0.73 3.00 4.38
C ALA A 59 0.83 3.50 2.93
N ILE A 60 -0.17 3.22 2.10
CA ILE A 60 -0.19 3.62 0.68
C ILE A 60 0.00 5.14 0.54
N THR A 61 -0.69 5.93 1.38
CA THR A 61 -0.52 7.40 1.41
C THR A 61 0.91 7.81 1.78
N LEU A 62 1.54 7.14 2.73
CA LEU A 62 2.92 7.41 3.13
C LEU A 62 3.91 7.11 1.99
N GLY A 63 3.71 6.00 1.28
CA GLY A 63 4.53 5.63 0.12
C GLY A 63 4.42 6.66 -1.01
N GLN A 64 3.21 7.15 -1.29
CA GLN A 64 2.95 8.24 -2.24
C GLN A 64 3.74 9.50 -1.87
N ALA A 65 3.65 9.91 -0.60
CA ALA A 65 4.28 11.13 -0.13
C ALA A 65 5.81 11.07 -0.24
N ARG A 66 6.40 9.90 0.00
CA ARG A 66 7.85 9.68 -0.15
C ARG A 66 8.31 9.72 -1.60
N LEU A 67 7.56 9.13 -2.53
CA LEU A 67 7.86 9.22 -3.97
C LEU A 67 7.83 10.66 -4.47
N ASN A 68 6.93 11.48 -3.94
CA ASN A 68 6.83 12.90 -4.26
C ASN A 68 7.82 13.78 -3.47
N GLY A 69 8.68 13.20 -2.63
CA GLY A 69 9.65 13.93 -1.82
C GLY A 69 9.04 14.78 -0.70
N LEU A 70 7.80 14.49 -0.29
CA LEU A 70 7.07 15.24 0.73
C LEU A 70 7.40 14.80 2.16
N VAL A 71 7.87 13.56 2.36
CA VAL A 71 8.41 13.08 3.65
C VAL A 71 9.62 12.17 3.39
N GLN A 72 10.62 12.23 4.28
CA GLN A 72 11.84 11.42 4.24
C GLN A 72 11.72 10.19 5.15
#